data_AF-A0A1X6PDY1-F1
#
_entry.id   AF-A0A1X6PDY1-F1
#
_cell.length_a   1.000
_cell.length_b   1.000
_cell.length_c   1.000
_cell.angle_alpha   90.00
_cell.angle_beta   90.00
_cell.angle_gamma   90.00
#
_symmetry.space_group_name_H-M   'P 1'
#
loop_
_entity.id
_entity.type
_entity.pdbx_description
1 polymer ?
#
loop_
_entity_poly.entity_id
_entity_poly.type
_entity_poly.pdbx_seq_one_letter_code
_entity_poly.pdbx_strand_id
1 'polypeptide(L)'
;MGCDVRTFDPAGLPVRDPALAEHPKVLELRALVHWSEAHVWVGAELHGALCSVLKNQIDTIPLNTGSVRPTQGKAVAVMQVCGGSQSFNTVNALRLLARWMRMVCVVNQSSVPMAWTQFDEDGRIKAGPLRERVVDVVEEFVRLVRVNREFADEFTDRYSERRERAEKGRLLSQAEKVAEKEAADKKAKANE
;
A
#
# COMPACT_ATOMS: atom_id res chain seq x y z
N MET A 1 6.31 -19.15 10.83
CA MET A 1 7.11 -18.23 10.00
C MET A 1 7.75 -17.06 10.78
N GLY A 2 7.34 -16.81 12.04
CA GLY A 2 8.13 -15.98 12.97
C GLY A 2 8.01 -14.46 12.80
N CYS A 3 6.97 -13.97 12.14
CA CYS A 3 6.73 -12.53 11.97
C CYS A 3 6.09 -11.93 13.24
N ASP A 4 6.51 -10.73 13.62
CA ASP A 4 5.72 -9.86 14.51
C ASP A 4 4.59 -9.25 13.68
N VAL A 5 3.35 -9.44 14.11
CA VAL A 5 2.15 -9.07 13.35
C VAL A 5 1.29 -8.14 14.17
N ARG A 6 0.93 -7.00 13.57
CA ARG A 6 0.00 -6.03 14.14
C ARG A 6 -1.14 -5.79 13.18
N THR A 7 -2.35 -5.72 13.73
CA THR A 7 -3.58 -5.40 12.99
C THR A 7 -4.03 -4.01 13.39
N PHE A 8 -4.37 -3.18 12.40
CA PHE A 8 -5.00 -1.89 12.65
C PHE A 8 -6.52 -2.04 12.70
N ASP A 9 -7.15 -1.61 13.78
CA ASP A 9 -8.60 -1.47 13.86
C ASP A 9 -9.02 -0.13 13.24
N PRO A 10 -9.78 -0.11 12.13
CA PRO A 10 -10.18 1.15 11.50
C PRO A 10 -11.35 1.85 12.19
N ALA A 11 -11.94 1.29 13.26
CA ALA A 11 -13.02 1.93 14.00
C ALA A 11 -12.59 3.33 14.51
N GLY A 12 -13.41 4.34 14.22
CA GLY A 12 -13.12 5.73 14.57
C GLY A 12 -12.07 6.43 13.70
N LEU A 13 -11.54 5.80 12.64
CA LEU A 13 -10.71 6.49 11.66
C LEU A 13 -11.60 7.47 10.85
N PRO A 14 -11.34 8.79 10.89
CA PRO A 14 -12.15 9.74 10.13
C PRO A 14 -11.94 9.55 8.63
N VAL A 15 -12.90 10.03 7.83
CA VAL A 15 -12.68 10.20 6.38
C VAL A 15 -11.45 11.07 6.18
N ARG A 16 -10.60 10.71 5.22
CA ARG A 16 -9.32 11.39 4.94
C ARG A 16 -9.53 12.91 4.84
N ASP A 17 -9.04 13.56 5.90
CA ASP A 17 -8.99 14.99 6.22
C ASP A 17 -7.54 15.54 6.34
N PRO A 18 -6.93 16.36 5.46
CA PRO A 18 -5.65 17.01 5.78
C PRO A 18 -5.65 17.77 7.11
N ALA A 19 -6.78 18.37 7.49
CA ALA A 19 -6.95 19.06 8.77
C ALA A 19 -6.97 18.11 9.98
N LEU A 20 -7.18 16.81 9.75
CA LEU A 20 -7.27 15.77 10.78
C LEU A 20 -5.97 14.95 10.89
N ALA A 21 -4.83 15.51 10.47
CA ALA A 21 -3.53 14.83 10.53
C ALA A 21 -3.13 14.38 11.94
N GLU A 22 -3.58 15.09 12.97
CA GLU A 22 -3.31 14.82 14.39
C GLU A 22 -4.38 13.94 15.06
N HIS A 23 -5.36 13.45 14.31
CA HIS A 23 -6.39 12.57 14.88
C HIS A 23 -5.73 11.27 15.42
N PRO A 24 -6.08 10.77 16.63
CA PRO A 24 -5.41 9.63 17.25
C PRO A 24 -5.31 8.39 16.35
N LYS A 25 -6.39 8.03 15.65
CA LYS A 25 -6.40 6.91 14.70
C LYS A 25 -5.52 7.13 13.46
N VAL A 26 -5.35 8.37 13.01
CA VAL A 26 -4.46 8.73 11.90
C VAL A 26 -3.01 8.55 12.33
N LEU A 27 -2.67 9.03 13.52
CA LEU A 27 -1.34 8.89 14.12
C LEU A 27 -1.00 7.41 14.37
N GLU A 28 -1.94 6.64 14.93
CA GLU A 28 -1.79 5.19 15.14
C GLU A 28 -1.50 4.44 13.83
N LEU A 29 -2.32 4.68 12.79
CA LEU A 29 -2.12 4.06 11.48
C LEU A 29 -0.74 4.41 10.91
N ARG A 30 -0.34 5.69 10.97
CA ARG A 30 0.95 6.14 10.47
C ARG A 30 2.13 5.55 11.25
N ALA A 31 1.99 5.40 12.57
CA ALA A 31 2.99 4.75 13.41
C ALA A 31 3.15 3.26 13.05
N LEU A 32 2.05 2.54 12.83
CA LEU A 32 2.08 1.14 12.36
C LEU A 32 2.72 1.04 10.97
N VAL A 33 2.37 1.94 10.05
CA VAL A 33 2.97 1.98 8.73
C VAL A 33 4.47 2.26 8.82
N HIS A 34 4.91 3.18 9.68
CA HIS A 34 6.33 3.45 9.89
C HIS A 34 7.07 2.22 10.44
N TRP A 35 6.52 1.58 11.48
CA TRP A 35 7.07 0.38 12.11
C TRP A 35 7.17 -0.83 11.16
N SER A 36 6.18 -1.02 10.30
CA SER A 36 6.07 -2.23 9.46
C SER A 36 7.19 -2.36 8.43
N GLU A 37 7.63 -3.58 8.13
CA GLU A 37 8.48 -3.89 6.95
C GLU A 37 7.61 -4.18 5.70
N ALA A 38 6.36 -4.59 5.92
CA ALA A 38 5.47 -5.05 4.88
C ALA A 38 4.01 -5.08 5.35
N HIS A 39 3.05 -5.10 4.42
CA HIS A 39 1.61 -5.08 4.70
C HIS A 39 0.88 -6.28 4.13
N VAL A 40 -0.26 -6.63 4.73
CA VAL A 40 -1.28 -7.47 4.11
C VAL A 40 -2.57 -6.66 4.06
N TRP A 41 -3.10 -6.45 2.86
CA TRP A 41 -4.35 -5.72 2.65
C TRP A 41 -5.47 -6.70 2.32
N VAL A 42 -6.47 -6.77 3.21
CA VAL A 42 -7.63 -7.66 3.07
C VAL A 42 -8.87 -6.81 2.88
N GLY A 43 -9.37 -6.74 1.64
CA GLY A 43 -10.54 -5.94 1.28
C GLY A 43 -11.82 -6.77 1.12
N ALA A 44 -12.95 -6.23 1.55
CA ALA A 44 -14.25 -6.75 1.12
C ALA A 44 -14.63 -6.14 -0.23
N GLU A 45 -15.20 -6.96 -1.11
CA GLU A 45 -15.83 -6.46 -2.33
C GLU A 45 -17.27 -6.00 -2.03
N LEU A 46 -17.51 -4.69 -2.16
CA LEU A 46 -18.81 -4.07 -1.95
C LEU A 46 -19.23 -3.37 -3.24
N HIS A 47 -20.43 -3.67 -3.73
CA HIS A 47 -20.92 -3.20 -5.04
C HIS A 47 -19.93 -3.41 -6.20
N GLY A 48 -19.21 -4.54 -6.18
CA GLY A 48 -18.25 -4.92 -7.22
C GLY A 48 -16.91 -4.17 -7.16
N ALA A 49 -16.63 -3.43 -6.08
CA ALA A 49 -15.41 -2.64 -5.92
C ALA A 49 -14.81 -2.74 -4.50
N LEU A 50 -13.60 -2.21 -4.36
CA LEU A 50 -12.91 -2.07 -3.07
C LEU A 50 -13.75 -1.25 -2.08
N CYS A 51 -13.96 -1.77 -0.86
CA CYS A 51 -14.69 -1.05 0.18
C CYS A 51 -14.01 0.28 0.58
N SER A 52 -14.84 1.26 0.95
CA SER A 52 -14.37 2.59 1.37
C SER A 52 -13.50 2.55 2.61
N VAL A 53 -13.76 1.63 3.54
CA VAL A 53 -13.01 1.51 4.81
C VAL A 53 -11.53 1.24 4.57
N LEU A 54 -11.19 0.28 3.70
CA LEU A 54 -9.79 -0.02 3.38
C LEU A 54 -9.17 1.06 2.51
N LYS A 55 -9.93 1.61 1.55
CA LYS A 55 -9.46 2.71 0.72
C LYS A 55 -9.12 3.97 1.55
N ASN A 56 -9.94 4.30 2.55
CA ASN A 56 -9.73 5.43 3.44
C ASN A 56 -8.46 5.28 4.30
N GLN A 57 -8.14 4.06 4.74
CA GLN A 57 -6.86 3.76 5.39
C GLN A 57 -5.68 4.08 4.46
N ILE A 58 -5.70 3.57 3.23
CA ILE A 58 -4.63 3.81 2.25
C ILE A 58 -4.50 5.32 1.94
N ASP A 59 -5.62 6.02 1.77
CA ASP A 59 -5.64 7.46 1.49
C ASP A 59 -5.06 8.33 2.63
N THR A 60 -5.11 7.81 3.86
CA THR A 60 -4.56 8.48 5.05
C THR A 60 -3.03 8.39 5.10
N ILE A 61 -2.43 7.45 4.38
CA ILE A 61 -0.99 7.22 4.33
C ILE A 61 -0.36 8.15 3.27
N PRO A 62 0.52 9.09 3.67
CA PRO A 62 1.17 9.96 2.70
C PRO A 62 2.27 9.21 1.94
N LEU A 63 2.47 9.55 0.66
CA LEU A 63 3.61 9.06 -0.13
C LEU A 63 4.95 9.57 0.38
N ASN A 64 4.95 10.74 1.02
CA ASN A 64 6.11 11.36 1.65
C ASN A 64 5.71 12.15 2.91
N THR A 65 6.58 12.14 3.91
CA THR A 65 6.48 12.96 5.11
C THR A 65 7.85 13.57 5.33
N GLY A 66 8.09 14.75 4.72
CA GLY A 66 9.44 15.30 4.58
C GLY A 66 10.32 14.39 3.72
N SER A 67 11.42 13.89 4.31
CA SER A 67 12.36 12.96 3.65
C SER A 67 11.92 11.49 3.72
N VAL A 68 10.97 11.14 4.59
CA VAL A 68 10.54 9.76 4.81
C VAL A 68 9.48 9.38 3.79
N ARG A 69 9.58 8.19 3.19
CA ARG A 69 8.59 7.62 2.28
C ARG A 69 7.99 6.36 2.93
N PRO A 70 6.88 6.46 3.68
CA PRO A 70 6.47 5.44 4.66
C PRO A 70 6.23 4.03 4.10
N THR A 71 5.85 3.92 2.83
CA THR A 71 5.53 2.64 2.16
C THR A 71 6.52 2.26 1.07
N GLN A 72 7.39 3.17 0.65
CA GLN A 72 8.25 2.92 -0.50
C GLN A 72 9.21 1.77 -0.21
N GLY A 73 9.27 0.81 -1.13
CA GLY A 73 10.15 -0.35 -1.01
C GLY A 73 9.68 -1.39 0.00
N LYS A 74 8.53 -1.22 0.65
CA LYS A 74 7.93 -2.26 1.51
C LYS A 74 7.20 -3.31 0.67
N ALA A 75 7.17 -4.55 1.14
CA ALA A 75 6.41 -5.60 0.46
C ALA A 75 4.91 -5.54 0.84
N VAL A 76 4.05 -6.04 -0.04
CA VAL A 76 2.61 -6.11 0.23
C VAL A 76 1.95 -7.36 -0.36
N ALA A 77 1.03 -7.96 0.38
CA ALA A 77 0.10 -8.96 -0.13
C ALA A 77 -1.32 -8.43 -0.18
N VAL A 78 -2.06 -8.83 -1.22
CA VAL A 78 -3.44 -8.41 -1.44
C VAL A 78 -4.38 -9.61 -1.39
N MET A 79 -5.48 -9.44 -0.68
CA MET A 79 -6.50 -10.46 -0.50
C MET A 79 -7.89 -9.81 -0.55
N GLN A 80 -8.90 -10.58 -0.98
CA GLN A 80 -10.29 -10.16 -0.86
C GLN A 80 -11.23 -11.26 -0.38
N VAL A 81 -12.39 -10.82 0.11
CA VAL A 81 -13.57 -11.66 0.36
C VAL A 81 -14.76 -11.13 -0.45
N CYS A 82 -15.59 -12.05 -0.95
CA CYS A 82 -16.84 -11.74 -1.66
C CYS A 82 -18.04 -12.34 -0.92
N GLY A 83 -19.17 -11.64 -0.92
CA GLY A 83 -20.44 -12.21 -0.46
C GLY A 83 -21.06 -13.19 -1.46
N GLY A 84 -20.80 -13.00 -2.76
CA GLY A 84 -21.33 -13.80 -3.86
C GLY A 84 -20.25 -14.63 -4.57
N SER A 85 -20.47 -14.87 -5.87
CA SER A 85 -19.53 -15.58 -6.74
C SER A 85 -18.14 -14.96 -6.77
N GLN A 86 -17.16 -15.75 -7.21
CA GLN A 86 -15.77 -15.31 -7.25
C GLN A 86 -15.58 -14.08 -8.15
N SER A 87 -14.80 -13.14 -7.65
CA SER A 87 -14.41 -11.90 -8.33
C SER A 87 -12.95 -11.58 -7.98
N PHE A 88 -12.37 -10.66 -8.74
CA PHE A 88 -11.00 -10.18 -8.51
C PHE A 88 -10.90 -8.64 -8.55
N ASN A 89 -12.03 -7.94 -8.55
CA ASN A 89 -12.04 -6.49 -8.72
C ASN A 89 -11.30 -5.78 -7.58
N THR A 90 -11.52 -6.24 -6.35
CA THR A 90 -10.89 -5.66 -5.15
C THR A 90 -9.38 -5.91 -5.13
N VAL A 91 -8.91 -7.13 -5.35
CA VAL A 91 -7.46 -7.42 -5.39
C VAL A 91 -6.77 -6.74 -6.57
N ASN A 92 -7.44 -6.58 -7.71
CA ASN A 92 -6.90 -5.82 -8.85
C ASN A 92 -6.73 -4.33 -8.49
N ALA A 93 -7.74 -3.73 -7.86
CA ALA A 93 -7.65 -2.36 -7.36
C ALA A 93 -6.54 -2.20 -6.31
N LEU A 94 -6.42 -3.14 -5.37
CA LEU A 94 -5.37 -3.12 -4.35
C LEU A 94 -3.97 -3.30 -4.96
N ARG A 95 -3.81 -4.13 -6.00
CA ARG A 95 -2.54 -4.30 -6.71
C ARG A 95 -2.12 -3.03 -7.43
N LEU A 96 -3.09 -2.32 -8.03
CA LEU A 96 -2.84 -0.98 -8.56
C LEU A 96 -2.43 -0.05 -7.40
N LEU A 97 -3.20 0.05 -6.32
CA LEU A 97 -2.85 0.91 -5.18
C LEU A 97 -1.44 0.62 -4.63
N ALA A 98 -1.03 -0.64 -4.51
CA ALA A 98 0.31 -1.04 -4.09
C ALA A 98 1.40 -0.42 -4.98
N ARG A 99 1.19 -0.43 -6.30
CA ARG A 99 2.08 0.24 -7.27
C ARG A 99 2.16 1.75 -7.03
N TRP A 100 1.02 2.41 -6.78
CA TRP A 100 0.99 3.85 -6.46
C TRP A 100 1.71 4.16 -5.14
N MET A 101 1.56 3.29 -4.14
CA MET A 101 2.25 3.36 -2.85
C MET A 101 3.73 2.91 -2.93
N ARG A 102 4.20 2.55 -4.13
CA ARG A 102 5.59 2.12 -4.41
C ARG A 102 6.02 0.90 -3.60
N MET A 103 5.09 0.00 -3.37
CA MET A 103 5.29 -1.25 -2.65
C MET A 103 5.57 -2.39 -3.62
N VAL A 104 6.33 -3.39 -3.16
CA VAL A 104 6.59 -4.63 -3.91
C VAL A 104 5.45 -5.61 -3.63
N CYS A 105 4.50 -5.68 -4.55
CA CYS A 105 3.34 -6.55 -4.40
C CYS A 105 3.70 -7.99 -4.78
N VAL A 106 3.47 -8.94 -3.87
CA VAL A 106 3.65 -10.37 -4.12
C VAL A 106 2.77 -10.84 -5.28
N VAL A 107 3.23 -11.83 -6.05
CA VAL A 107 2.56 -12.24 -7.30
C VAL A 107 1.27 -12.98 -6.95
N ASN A 108 1.34 -13.90 -5.99
CA ASN A 108 0.17 -14.64 -5.54
C ASN A 108 -0.84 -13.74 -4.80
N GLN A 109 -2.12 -14.11 -4.84
CA GLN A 109 -3.22 -13.38 -4.19
C GLN A 109 -4.36 -14.33 -3.81
N SER A 110 -5.19 -13.90 -2.86
CA SER A 110 -6.36 -14.67 -2.41
C SER A 110 -7.66 -13.94 -2.73
N SER A 111 -8.66 -14.69 -3.22
CA SER A 111 -10.04 -14.23 -3.36
C SER A 111 -10.97 -15.33 -2.91
N VAL A 112 -11.67 -15.10 -1.79
CA VAL A 112 -12.56 -16.06 -1.14
C VAL A 112 -14.01 -15.75 -1.54
N PRO A 113 -14.63 -16.53 -2.46
CA PRO A 113 -16.04 -16.38 -2.81
C PRO A 113 -16.96 -16.87 -1.69
N MET A 114 -18.20 -16.37 -1.68
CA MET A 114 -19.24 -16.76 -0.72
C MET A 114 -18.69 -16.89 0.70
N ALA A 115 -17.95 -15.88 1.17
CA ALA A 115 -17.11 -15.98 2.35
C ALA A 115 -17.88 -16.47 3.59
N TRP A 116 -19.15 -16.11 3.73
CA TRP A 116 -20.05 -16.59 4.79
C TRP A 116 -20.19 -18.13 4.88
N THR A 117 -19.90 -18.87 3.81
CA THR A 117 -19.88 -20.35 3.81
C THR A 117 -18.52 -20.94 4.21
N GLN A 118 -17.46 -20.13 4.14
CA GLN A 118 -16.06 -20.57 4.25
C GLN A 118 -15.47 -20.43 5.65
N PHE A 119 -16.21 -19.81 6.58
CA PHE A 119 -15.84 -19.73 7.99
C PHE A 119 -16.77 -20.62 8.84
N ASP A 120 -16.24 -21.20 9.91
CA ASP A 120 -17.00 -21.92 10.92
C ASP A 120 -17.61 -20.97 11.98
N GLU A 121 -18.30 -21.54 12.97
CA GLU A 121 -18.99 -20.80 14.02
C GLU A 121 -18.04 -20.00 14.93
N ASP A 122 -16.77 -20.44 15.04
CA ASP A 122 -15.71 -19.75 15.79
C ASP A 122 -14.99 -18.67 14.95
N GLY A 123 -15.46 -18.44 13.71
CA GLY A 123 -14.87 -17.47 12.79
C GLY A 123 -13.53 -17.92 12.20
N ARG A 124 -13.23 -19.22 12.20
CA ARG A 124 -12.03 -19.79 11.57
C ARG A 124 -12.34 -20.19 10.14
N ILE A 125 -11.40 -19.95 9.24
CA ILE A 125 -11.52 -20.41 7.86
C ILE A 125 -11.48 -21.94 7.83
N LYS A 126 -12.46 -22.56 7.17
CA LYS A 126 -12.58 -24.01 7.03
C LYS A 126 -11.39 -24.58 6.24
N ALA A 127 -11.04 -25.84 6.52
CA ALA A 127 -10.03 -26.54 5.74
C ALA A 127 -10.47 -26.71 4.28
N GLY A 128 -9.54 -26.56 3.34
CA GLY A 128 -9.79 -26.71 1.92
C GLY A 128 -8.95 -25.77 1.04
N PRO A 129 -9.21 -25.77 -0.28
CA PRO A 129 -8.36 -25.08 -1.26
C PRO A 129 -8.24 -23.56 -1.03
N LEU A 130 -9.28 -22.91 -0.50
CA LEU A 130 -9.26 -21.47 -0.23
C LEU A 130 -8.35 -21.13 0.96
N ARG A 131 -8.32 -21.99 1.99
CA ARG A 131 -7.38 -21.86 3.10
C ARG A 131 -5.96 -22.16 2.66
N GLU A 132 -5.76 -23.19 1.85
CA GLU A 132 -4.44 -23.51 1.27
C GLU A 132 -3.90 -22.34 0.45
N ARG A 133 -4.72 -21.70 -0.39
CA ARG A 133 -4.32 -20.49 -1.10
C ARG A 133 -3.90 -19.36 -0.17
N VAL A 134 -4.61 -19.13 0.94
CA VAL A 134 -4.19 -18.12 1.93
C VAL A 134 -2.82 -18.47 2.51
N VAL A 135 -2.56 -19.75 2.79
CA VAL A 135 -1.25 -20.22 3.27
C VAL A 135 -0.17 -19.96 2.23
N ASP A 136 -0.40 -20.32 0.95
CA ASP A 136 0.56 -20.09 -0.14
C ASP A 136 0.92 -18.61 -0.28
N VAL A 137 -0.09 -17.72 -0.25
CA VAL A 137 0.12 -16.27 -0.36
C VAL A 137 0.95 -15.74 0.80
N VAL A 138 0.64 -16.16 2.03
CA VAL A 138 1.39 -15.71 3.21
C VAL A 138 2.81 -16.26 3.19
N GLU A 139 3.01 -17.51 2.75
CA GLU A 139 4.34 -18.10 2.59
C GLU A 139 5.20 -17.36 1.56
N GLU A 140 4.67 -17.13 0.35
CA GLU A 140 5.34 -16.34 -0.69
C GLU A 140 5.65 -14.93 -0.18
N PHE A 141 4.67 -14.30 0.49
CA PHE A 141 4.81 -12.97 1.08
C PHE A 141 5.96 -12.92 2.09
N VAL A 142 6.01 -13.81 3.08
CA VAL A 142 7.08 -13.77 4.10
C VAL A 142 8.46 -14.04 3.49
N ARG A 143 8.56 -14.94 2.50
CA ARG A 143 9.82 -15.17 1.78
C ARG A 143 10.27 -13.89 1.04
N LEU A 144 9.34 -13.21 0.36
CA LEU A 144 9.61 -11.94 -0.31
C LEU A 144 10.03 -10.85 0.68
N VAL A 145 9.36 -10.72 1.82
CA VAL A 145 9.69 -9.73 2.86
C VAL A 145 11.14 -9.88 3.32
N ARG A 146 11.59 -11.12 3.56
CA ARG A 146 12.97 -11.40 4.00
C ARG A 146 14.01 -10.96 2.99
N VAL A 147 13.76 -11.12 1.69
CA VAL A 147 14.68 -10.63 0.65
C VAL A 147 14.57 -9.11 0.55
N ASN A 148 13.34 -8.61 0.45
CA ASN A 148 13.05 -7.23 0.15
C ASN A 148 13.57 -6.26 1.23
N ARG A 149 13.55 -6.66 2.52
CA ARG A 149 14.08 -5.81 3.60
C ARG A 149 15.60 -5.61 3.54
N GLU A 150 16.35 -6.60 3.06
CA GLU A 150 17.82 -6.54 2.98
C GLU A 150 18.28 -5.61 1.84
N PHE A 151 17.48 -5.49 0.77
CA PHE A 151 17.82 -4.75 -0.45
C PHE A 151 16.92 -3.52 -0.71
N ALA A 152 16.10 -3.12 0.26
CA ALA A 152 15.12 -2.04 0.08
C ALA A 152 15.77 -0.71 -0.36
N ASP A 153 16.92 -0.36 0.22
CA ASP A 153 17.66 0.85 -0.13
C ASP A 153 18.20 0.81 -1.56
N GLU A 154 18.74 -0.34 -1.99
CA GLU A 154 19.24 -0.53 -3.35
C GLU A 154 18.10 -0.48 -4.38
N PHE A 155 16.97 -1.16 -4.12
CA PHE A 155 15.80 -1.14 -5.00
C PHE A 155 15.15 0.24 -5.12
N THR A 156 15.41 1.13 -4.16
CA THR A 156 14.84 2.48 -4.15
C THR A 156 15.84 3.56 -4.54
N ASP A 157 17.11 3.22 -4.74
CA ASP A 157 18.14 4.11 -5.28
C ASP A 157 17.96 4.30 -6.80
N ARG A 158 17.20 5.33 -7.16
CA ARG A 158 16.83 5.62 -8.55
C ARG A 158 17.83 6.51 -9.24
N TYR A 159 18.20 6.15 -10.46
CA TYR A 159 19.04 6.96 -11.35
C TYR A 159 18.55 8.42 -11.48
N SER A 160 17.24 8.63 -11.69
CA SER A 160 16.67 9.97 -11.82
C SER A 160 16.84 10.82 -10.56
N GLU A 161 16.73 10.20 -9.38
CA GLU A 161 16.94 10.86 -8.09
C GLU A 161 18.43 11.16 -7.85
N ARG A 162 19.35 10.27 -8.27
CA ARG A 162 20.80 10.53 -8.24
C ARG A 162 21.20 11.69 -9.16
N ARG A 163 20.70 11.70 -10.40
CA ARG A 163 20.96 12.78 -11.36
C ARG A 163 20.48 14.14 -10.84
N GLU A 164 19.28 14.19 -10.29
CA GLU A 164 18.72 15.42 -9.72
C GLU A 164 19.55 15.92 -8.52
N ARG A 165 20.00 15.01 -7.64
CA ARG A 165 20.91 15.39 -6.54
C ARG A 165 22.24 15.94 -7.06
N ALA A 166 22.79 15.37 -8.14
CA ALA A 166 24.03 15.87 -8.73
C ALA A 166 23.85 17.27 -9.34
N GLU A 167 22.71 17.54 -9.98
CA GLU A 167 22.42 18.83 -10.62
C GLU A 167 22.00 19.93 -9.63
N LYS A 168 21.23 19.57 -8.59
CA LYS A 168 20.55 20.53 -7.69
C LYS A 168 21.07 20.50 -6.25
N GLY A 169 21.95 19.57 -5.91
CA GLY A 169 22.43 19.32 -4.54
C GLY A 169 21.42 18.66 -3.61
N ARG A 170 20.14 18.56 -4.02
CA ARG A 170 19.04 17.95 -3.25
C ARG A 170 17.92 17.48 -4.18
N LEU A 171 16.99 16.72 -3.63
CA LEU A 171 15.72 16.44 -4.30
C LEU A 171 14.76 17.62 -4.12
N LEU A 172 14.16 18.04 -5.23
CA LEU A 172 13.09 19.02 -5.27
C LEU A 172 11.75 18.36 -4.95
N SER A 173 10.89 19.10 -4.25
CA SER A 173 9.48 18.77 -4.13
C SER A 173 8.78 18.84 -5.49
N GLN A 174 7.62 18.22 -5.60
CA GLN A 174 6.87 18.21 -6.85
C GLN A 174 6.40 19.62 -7.24
N ALA A 175 6.08 20.47 -6.26
CA ALA A 175 5.72 21.87 -6.49
C ALA A 175 6.91 22.66 -7.06
N GLU A 176 8.12 22.47 -6.53
CA GLU A 176 9.33 23.10 -7.05
C GLU A 176 9.64 22.65 -8.49
N LYS A 177 9.47 21.35 -8.80
CA LYS A 177 9.63 20.83 -10.17
C LYS A 177 8.65 21.44 -11.16
N VAL A 178 7.40 21.62 -10.74
CA VAL A 178 6.38 22.28 -11.57
C VAL A 178 6.73 23.75 -11.78
N ALA A 179 7.12 24.47 -10.73
CA ALA A 179 7.51 25.87 -10.83
C ALA A 179 8.73 26.08 -11.74
N GLU A 180 9.75 25.22 -11.66
CA GLU A 180 10.92 25.28 -12.55
C GLU A 180 10.52 25.02 -14.02
N LYS A 181 9.64 24.04 -14.26
CA LYS A 181 9.16 23.74 -15.61
C LYS A 181 8.35 24.91 -16.18
N GLU A 182 7.43 25.48 -15.41
CA GLU A 182 6.65 26.64 -15.83
C GLU A 182 7.53 27.86 -16.10
N ALA A 183 8.57 28.08 -15.29
CA ALA A 183 9.54 29.15 -15.52
C ALA A 183 10.36 28.92 -16.81
N ALA A 184 10.74 27.68 -17.09
CA ALA A 184 11.44 27.31 -18.32
C ALA A 184 10.55 27.50 -19.57
N ASP A 185 9.30 27.03 -19.51
CA ASP A 185 8.33 27.15 -20.61
C ASP A 185 8.01 28.63 -20.91
N LYS A 186 7.89 29.48 -19.88
CA LYS A 186 7.71 30.93 -20.05
C LYS A 186 8.93 31.60 -20.69
N LYS A 187 10.15 31.21 -20.32
CA LYS A 187 11.38 31.73 -20.95
C LYS A 187 11.51 31.30 -22.41
N ALA A 188 11.11 30.08 -22.75
CA ALA A 188 11.14 29.60 -24.13
C ALA A 188 10.17 30.39 -25.03
N LYS A 189 8.94 30.64 -24.56
CA LYS A 189 7.93 31.43 -25.29
C LYS A 189 8.24 32.92 -25.40
N ALA A 190 9.07 33.47 -24.53
CA ALA A 190 9.49 34.87 -24.59
C ALA A 190 10.66 35.11 -25.58
N ASN A 191 11.30 34.03 -26.03
CA ASN A 191 12.41 34.05 -26.98
C ASN A 191 11.99 33.61 -28.40
N GLU A 192 10.71 33.29 -28.62
CA GLU A 192 10.05 33.16 -29.93
C GLU A 192 9.38 34.48 -30.32
#